data_AF-R0CPE3-F1
#
_entry.id   AF-R0CPE3-F1
#
_cell.length_a   1.000
_cell.length_b   1.000
_cell.length_c   1.000
_cell.angle_alpha   90.00
_cell.angle_beta   90.00
_cell.angle_gamma   90.00
#
_symmetry.space_group_name_H-M   'P 1'
#
loop_
_entity.id
_entity.type
_entity.pdbx_description
1 polymer ?
#
loop_
_entity_poly.entity_id
_entity_poly.type
_entity_poly.pdbx_seq_one_letter_code
_entity_poly.pdbx_strand_id
1 'polypeptide(L)'
;MDMTETRKSKRLQLLERGITKEVRMNESVNYLDYANSPLMWAAAALAVAVVVFQSILFMKRSMKAASESALTTDQVHKAIKSSVISSIGPSVVILVTMISLLVTMGAPVAWMRLSFIGSVNYEAMAAGFGAQAMGKTLQTMDTMAFACGVWTMVCGSLGWLIFTFLFCDKMDKVNHLMSKGNAKMVPIISAGAMLGAFANLASGNFFTAEGSLTFTNAPAIATIAGCVIMMILVKLSRARDIGWLREWAFAIAMFSGMFIGYAVSVIGSVK
;
A
#
# COMPACT_ATOMS: atom_id res chain seq x y z
N MET A 1 -23.08 59.98 -16.98
CA MET A 1 -22.72 58.70 -16.34
C MET A 1 -23.31 57.60 -17.20
N ASP A 2 -22.47 56.83 -17.88
CA ASP A 2 -22.78 56.11 -19.11
C ASP A 2 -23.54 54.78 -18.84
N MET A 3 -24.82 54.72 -19.24
CA MET A 3 -25.68 53.53 -19.08
C MET A 3 -25.15 52.28 -19.80
N THR A 4 -24.23 52.47 -20.75
CA THR A 4 -23.63 51.39 -21.55
C THR A 4 -22.56 50.64 -20.77
N GLU A 5 -21.78 51.34 -19.92
CA GLU A 5 -20.82 50.71 -18.99
C GLU A 5 -21.52 49.88 -17.91
N THR A 6 -22.64 50.38 -17.38
CA THR A 6 -23.40 49.69 -16.34
C THR A 6 -24.02 48.37 -16.83
N ARG A 7 -24.35 48.27 -18.13
CA ARG A 7 -24.81 47.01 -18.74
C ARG A 7 -23.67 46.02 -18.97
N LYS A 8 -22.49 46.49 -19.37
CA LYS A 8 -21.31 45.63 -19.54
C LYS A 8 -20.86 45.05 -18.20
N SER A 9 -20.81 45.84 -17.14
CA SER A 9 -20.44 45.35 -15.79
C SER A 9 -21.42 44.31 -15.25
N LYS A 10 -22.73 44.51 -15.43
CA LYS A 10 -23.74 43.50 -15.06
C LYS A 10 -23.61 42.19 -15.84
N ARG A 11 -23.30 42.25 -17.14
CA ARG A 11 -23.07 41.03 -17.95
C ARG A 11 -21.80 40.29 -17.53
N LEU A 12 -20.74 41.01 -17.20
CA LEU A 12 -19.50 40.44 -16.64
C LEU A 12 -19.76 39.75 -15.29
N GLN A 13 -20.50 40.39 -14.38
CA GLN A 13 -20.87 39.77 -13.10
C GLN A 13 -21.77 38.53 -13.25
N LEU A 14 -22.65 38.51 -14.26
CA LEU A 14 -23.48 37.34 -14.56
C LEU A 14 -22.65 36.20 -15.18
N LEU A 15 -21.67 36.52 -16.03
CA LEU A 15 -20.71 35.56 -16.57
C LEU A 15 -19.79 35.01 -15.48
N GLU A 16 -19.22 35.86 -14.62
CA GLU A 16 -18.43 35.42 -13.46
C GLU A 16 -19.26 34.55 -12.53
N ARG A 17 -20.51 34.91 -12.23
CA ARG A 17 -21.41 34.06 -11.44
C ARG A 17 -21.75 32.73 -12.13
N GLY A 18 -21.86 32.72 -13.46
CA GLY A 18 -22.05 31.51 -14.26
C GLY A 18 -20.82 30.60 -14.21
N ILE A 19 -19.64 31.16 -14.45
CA ILE A 19 -18.34 30.47 -14.35
C ILE A 19 -18.11 29.98 -12.92
N THR A 20 -18.39 30.78 -11.90
CA THR A 20 -18.27 30.37 -10.49
C THR A 20 -19.27 29.27 -10.13
N LYS A 21 -20.46 29.24 -10.76
CA LYS A 21 -21.42 28.14 -10.61
C LYS A 21 -20.98 26.88 -11.33
N GLU A 22 -20.44 26.97 -12.54
CA GLU A 22 -19.86 25.81 -13.25
C GLU A 22 -18.63 25.27 -12.52
N VAL A 23 -17.74 26.15 -12.04
CA VAL A 23 -16.59 25.78 -11.22
C VAL A 23 -17.05 25.14 -9.92
N ARG A 24 -18.05 25.68 -9.21
CA ARG A 24 -18.63 25.02 -8.02
C ARG A 24 -19.38 23.71 -8.31
N MET A 25 -19.99 23.59 -9.49
CA MET A 25 -20.61 22.32 -9.93
C MET A 25 -19.54 21.27 -10.25
N ASN A 26 -18.36 21.68 -10.73
CA ASN A 26 -17.21 20.80 -10.94
C ASN A 26 -16.45 20.51 -9.62
N GLU A 27 -16.52 21.43 -8.66
CA GLU A 27 -15.98 21.30 -7.29
C GLU A 27 -16.84 20.39 -6.38
N SER A 28 -18.04 20.00 -6.83
CA SER A 28 -18.97 19.13 -6.10
C SER A 28 -19.22 17.77 -6.74
N VAL A 29 -18.42 17.37 -7.74
CA VAL A 29 -18.35 15.96 -8.13
C VAL A 29 -17.42 15.25 -7.15
N ASN A 30 -18.00 14.73 -6.06
CA ASN A 30 -17.27 13.99 -5.06
C ASN A 30 -16.66 12.74 -5.72
N TYR A 31 -15.34 12.71 -5.92
CA TYR A 31 -14.66 11.55 -6.52
C TYR A 31 -14.96 10.25 -5.75
N LEU A 32 -15.26 10.36 -4.45
CA LEU A 32 -15.67 9.27 -3.58
C LEU A 32 -17.05 8.68 -3.95
N ASP A 33 -17.96 9.45 -4.54
CA ASP A 33 -19.26 8.94 -5.00
C ASP A 33 -19.10 8.07 -6.26
N TYR A 34 -18.16 8.42 -7.13
CA TYR A 34 -17.76 7.55 -8.25
C TYR A 34 -16.96 6.34 -7.75
N ALA A 35 -16.02 6.55 -6.83
CA ALA A 35 -15.17 5.50 -6.27
C ALA A 35 -15.98 4.46 -5.48
N ASN A 36 -17.07 4.85 -4.82
CA ASN A 36 -17.95 3.95 -4.05
C ASN A 36 -19.23 3.55 -4.82
N SER A 37 -19.26 3.76 -6.14
CA SER A 37 -20.43 3.41 -6.94
C SER A 37 -20.77 1.91 -6.86
N PRO A 38 -22.06 1.52 -6.97
CA PRO A 38 -22.48 0.12 -6.92
C PRO A 38 -21.80 -0.76 -7.98
N LEU A 39 -21.45 -0.18 -9.12
CA LEU A 39 -20.76 -0.87 -10.21
C LEU A 39 -19.31 -1.20 -9.85
N MET A 40 -18.61 -0.30 -9.13
CA MET A 40 -17.27 -0.59 -8.61
C MET A 40 -17.29 -1.66 -7.52
N TRP A 41 -18.31 -1.66 -6.67
CA TRP A 41 -18.53 -2.74 -5.70
C TRP A 41 -18.78 -4.09 -6.37
N ALA A 42 -19.59 -4.13 -7.42
CA ALA A 42 -19.84 -5.36 -8.18
C ALA A 42 -18.55 -5.89 -8.85
N ALA A 43 -17.76 -5.01 -9.46
CA ALA A 43 -16.48 -5.37 -10.06
C ALA A 43 -15.47 -5.87 -9.02
N ALA A 44 -15.35 -5.17 -7.88
CA ALA A 44 -14.50 -5.58 -6.78
C ALA A 44 -14.93 -6.94 -6.20
N ALA A 45 -16.23 -7.14 -5.95
CA ALA A 45 -16.76 -8.39 -5.42
C ALA A 45 -16.51 -9.57 -6.37
N LEU A 46 -16.66 -9.37 -7.68
CA LEU A 46 -16.36 -10.40 -8.68
C LEU A 46 -14.88 -10.80 -8.64
N ALA A 47 -13.97 -9.82 -8.60
CA ALA A 47 -12.54 -10.08 -8.49
C ALA A 47 -12.21 -10.86 -7.20
N VAL A 48 -12.69 -10.38 -6.05
CA VAL A 48 -12.46 -11.04 -4.76
C VAL A 48 -13.00 -12.47 -4.76
N ALA A 49 -14.18 -12.71 -5.35
CA ALA A 49 -14.77 -14.04 -5.45
C ALA A 49 -13.87 -15.02 -6.22
N VAL A 50 -13.22 -14.58 -7.30
CA VAL A 50 -12.26 -15.40 -8.05
C VAL A 50 -11.07 -15.81 -7.19
N VAL A 51 -10.51 -14.89 -6.39
CA VAL A 51 -9.36 -15.20 -5.52
C VAL A 51 -9.74 -16.14 -4.39
N VAL A 52 -10.92 -15.96 -3.79
CA VAL A 52 -11.45 -16.88 -2.78
C VAL A 52 -11.65 -18.27 -3.37
N PHE A 53 -12.17 -18.36 -4.60
CA PHE A 53 -12.29 -19.64 -5.28
C PHE A 53 -10.92 -20.29 -5.54
N GLN A 54 -9.94 -19.52 -5.99
CA GLN A 54 -8.57 -20.00 -6.20
C GLN A 54 -7.91 -20.48 -4.90
N SER A 55 -8.07 -19.76 -3.78
CA SER A 55 -7.48 -20.13 -2.49
C SER A 55 -8.06 -21.45 -1.97
N ILE A 56 -9.37 -21.66 -2.12
CA ILE A 56 -10.03 -22.94 -1.77
C ILE A 56 -9.51 -24.08 -2.65
N LEU A 57 -9.36 -23.85 -3.96
CA LEU A 57 -8.83 -24.86 -4.88
C LEU A 57 -7.39 -25.25 -4.54
N PHE A 58 -6.53 -24.26 -4.25
CA PHE A 58 -5.15 -24.51 -3.83
C PHE A 58 -5.08 -25.24 -2.49
N MET A 59 -5.93 -24.88 -1.53
CA MET A 59 -6.01 -25.58 -0.25
C MET A 59 -6.44 -27.05 -0.45
N LYS A 60 -7.43 -27.33 -1.30
CA LYS A 60 -7.82 -28.71 -1.61
C LYS A 60 -6.68 -29.51 -2.25
N ARG A 61 -5.94 -28.89 -3.18
CA ARG A 61 -4.80 -29.53 -3.85
C ARG A 61 -3.62 -29.76 -2.92
N SER A 62 -3.31 -28.80 -2.04
CA SER A 62 -2.24 -28.96 -1.05
C SER A 62 -2.57 -30.05 -0.03
N MET A 63 -3.82 -30.15 0.41
CA MET A 63 -4.28 -31.22 1.29
C MET A 63 -4.19 -32.60 0.63
N LYS A 64 -4.56 -32.71 -0.65
CA LYS A 64 -4.40 -33.95 -1.42
C LYS A 64 -2.92 -34.34 -1.56
N ALA A 65 -2.06 -33.40 -1.93
CA ALA A 65 -0.62 -33.64 -2.02
C ALA A 65 0.01 -34.02 -0.66
N ALA A 66 -0.46 -33.42 0.44
CA ALA A 66 -0.02 -33.77 1.79
C ALA A 66 -0.41 -35.20 2.18
N SER A 67 -1.60 -35.67 1.77
CA SER A 67 -2.05 -37.06 2.01
C SER A 67 -1.32 -38.10 1.16
N GLU A 68 -0.82 -37.71 -0.02
CA GLU A 68 0.00 -38.55 -0.89
C GLU A 68 1.49 -38.55 -0.47
N SER A 69 1.88 -37.64 0.42
CA SER A 69 3.23 -37.55 1.00
C SER A 69 3.34 -38.36 2.29
N ALA A 70 4.56 -38.69 2.72
CA ALA A 70 4.82 -39.40 3.99
C ALA A 70 4.56 -38.54 5.27
N LEU A 71 3.68 -37.55 5.20
CA LEU A 71 3.36 -36.64 6.30
C LEU A 71 2.25 -37.22 7.17
N THR A 72 2.41 -37.13 8.49
CA THR A 72 1.36 -37.55 9.43
C THR A 72 0.22 -36.53 9.46
N THR A 73 -1.02 -37.00 9.68
CA THR A 73 -2.21 -36.16 9.80
C THR A 73 -2.08 -35.09 10.90
N ASP A 74 -1.37 -35.42 11.98
CA ASP A 74 -1.06 -34.50 13.09
C ASP A 74 -0.12 -33.37 12.69
N GLN A 75 0.88 -33.64 11.85
CA GLN A 75 1.78 -32.59 11.34
C GLN A 75 1.02 -31.61 10.43
N VAL A 76 0.10 -32.12 9.60
CA VAL A 76 -0.75 -31.28 8.75
C VAL A 76 -1.64 -30.39 9.60
N HIS A 77 -2.30 -30.94 10.63
CA HIS A 77 -3.15 -30.16 11.53
C HIS A 77 -2.37 -29.10 12.32
N LYS A 78 -1.18 -29.43 12.83
CA LYS A 78 -0.29 -28.46 13.49
C LYS A 78 0.16 -27.35 12.54
N ALA A 79 0.51 -27.69 11.30
CA ALA A 79 0.92 -26.71 10.28
C ALA A 79 -0.22 -25.75 9.92
N ILE A 80 -1.46 -26.24 9.80
CA ILE A 80 -2.64 -25.40 9.54
C ILE A 80 -2.89 -24.46 10.72
N LYS A 81 -2.92 -24.98 11.96
CA LYS A 81 -3.12 -24.14 13.16
C LYS A 81 -2.03 -23.07 13.28
N SER A 82 -0.77 -23.44 13.06
CA SER A 82 0.35 -22.51 13.08
C SER A 82 0.21 -21.44 12.00
N SER A 83 -0.19 -21.81 10.78
CA SER A 83 -0.36 -20.87 9.66
C SER A 83 -1.47 -19.86 9.93
N VAL A 84 -2.60 -20.31 10.50
CA VAL A 84 -3.72 -19.44 10.87
C VAL A 84 -3.31 -18.43 11.93
N ILE A 85 -2.65 -18.88 13.01
CA ILE A 85 -2.19 -18.01 14.10
C ILE A 85 -1.16 -16.99 13.57
N SER A 86 -0.21 -17.46 12.78
CA SER A 86 0.87 -16.62 12.22
C SER A 86 0.35 -15.55 11.25
N SER A 87 -0.78 -15.79 10.58
CA SER A 87 -1.39 -14.83 9.65
C SER A 87 -2.08 -13.66 10.33
N ILE A 88 -2.48 -13.80 11.61
CA ILE A 88 -3.23 -12.75 12.34
C ILE A 88 -2.39 -11.49 12.49
N GLY A 89 -1.12 -11.63 12.88
CA GLY A 89 -0.21 -10.50 13.12
C GLY A 89 -0.12 -9.55 11.91
N PRO A 90 0.30 -10.06 10.73
CA PRO A 90 0.32 -9.28 9.50
C PRO A 90 -1.05 -8.71 9.10
N SER A 91 -2.15 -9.45 9.29
CA SER A 91 -3.49 -8.98 8.94
C SER A 91 -3.95 -7.75 9.72
N VAL A 92 -3.62 -7.67 11.02
CA VAL A 92 -3.95 -6.48 11.84
C VAL A 92 -3.22 -5.23 11.34
N VAL A 93 -1.97 -5.39 10.91
CA VAL A 93 -1.17 -4.28 10.35
C VAL A 93 -1.75 -3.80 9.03
N ILE A 94 -2.16 -4.74 8.18
CA ILE A 94 -2.83 -4.45 6.90
C ILE A 94 -4.15 -3.72 7.16
N LEU A 95 -4.94 -4.11 8.17
CA LEU A 95 -6.21 -3.45 8.49
C LEU A 95 -6.03 -1.97 8.86
N VAL A 96 -5.03 -1.65 9.68
CA VAL A 96 -4.77 -0.25 10.07
C VAL A 96 -4.28 0.57 8.89
N THR A 97 -3.35 0.03 8.11
CA THR A 97 -2.85 0.72 6.92
C THR A 97 -3.95 0.91 5.88
N MET A 98 -4.86 -0.05 5.73
CA MET A 98 -5.99 -0.02 4.79
C MET A 98 -6.91 1.17 5.03
N ILE A 99 -7.07 1.65 6.26
CA ILE A 99 -7.89 2.84 6.57
C ILE A 99 -7.38 4.06 5.78
N SER A 100 -6.07 4.23 5.65
CA SER A 100 -5.49 5.31 4.85
C SER A 100 -5.90 5.22 3.38
N LEU A 101 -5.89 4.00 2.82
CA LEU A 101 -6.27 3.77 1.43
C LEU A 101 -7.79 3.90 1.23
N LEU A 102 -8.61 3.50 2.21
CA LEU A 102 -10.06 3.68 2.18
C LEU A 102 -10.46 5.15 2.07
N VAL A 103 -9.81 6.01 2.86
CA VAL A 103 -10.09 7.45 2.89
C VAL A 103 -9.63 8.15 1.61
N THR A 104 -8.56 7.67 0.99
CA THR A 104 -7.96 8.32 -0.19
C THR A 104 -8.46 7.78 -1.53
N MET A 105 -8.77 6.48 -1.61
CA MET A 105 -9.04 5.78 -2.88
C MET A 105 -10.40 5.06 -2.91
N GLY A 106 -11.19 5.19 -1.85
CA GLY A 106 -12.51 4.59 -1.76
C GLY A 106 -12.50 3.12 -1.34
N ALA A 107 -13.65 2.66 -0.86
CA ALA A 107 -13.81 1.33 -0.27
C ALA A 107 -13.61 0.16 -1.25
N PRO A 108 -14.23 0.14 -2.44
CA PRO A 108 -14.14 -1.03 -3.31
C PRO A 108 -12.76 -1.18 -3.97
N VAL A 109 -12.06 -0.07 -4.27
CA VAL A 109 -10.69 -0.13 -4.82
C VAL A 109 -9.73 -0.68 -3.77
N ALA A 110 -9.74 -0.13 -2.55
CA ALA A 110 -8.88 -0.62 -1.47
C ALA A 110 -9.15 -2.10 -1.16
N TRP A 111 -10.42 -2.51 -1.12
CA TRP A 111 -10.80 -3.89 -0.85
C TRP A 111 -10.32 -4.85 -1.95
N MET A 112 -10.54 -4.50 -3.23
CA MET A 112 -10.10 -5.32 -4.36
C MET A 112 -8.57 -5.45 -4.37
N ARG A 113 -7.84 -4.33 -4.26
CA ARG A 113 -6.38 -4.31 -4.38
C ARG A 113 -5.68 -5.11 -3.28
N LEU A 114 -6.21 -5.09 -2.06
CA LEU A 114 -5.66 -5.85 -0.93
C LEU A 114 -6.02 -7.33 -0.96
N SER A 115 -7.14 -7.69 -1.57
CA SER A 115 -7.57 -9.08 -1.69
C SER A 115 -6.91 -9.81 -2.86
N PHE A 116 -6.48 -9.09 -3.89
CA PHE A 116 -5.91 -9.66 -5.12
C PHE A 116 -4.41 -9.87 -4.97
N ILE A 117 -3.64 -8.86 -5.34
CA ILE A 117 -2.21 -8.80 -5.16
C ILE A 117 -1.91 -7.32 -4.93
N GLY A 118 -1.46 -7.01 -3.72
CA GLY A 118 -1.27 -5.65 -3.27
C GLY A 118 -0.79 -5.65 -1.84
N SER A 119 0.06 -4.69 -1.52
CA SER A 119 0.43 -4.34 -0.16
C SER A 119 -0.05 -2.92 0.05
N VAL A 120 -0.69 -2.61 1.18
CA VAL A 120 -1.17 -1.25 1.42
C VAL A 120 -0.05 -0.23 1.26
N ASN A 121 1.17 -0.58 1.68
CA ASN A 121 2.35 0.27 1.55
C ASN A 121 2.69 0.55 0.07
N TYR A 122 2.51 -0.43 -0.79
CA TYR A 122 2.71 -0.28 -2.24
C TYR A 122 1.57 0.50 -2.89
N GLU A 123 0.31 0.17 -2.58
CA GLU A 123 -0.86 0.81 -3.17
C GLU A 123 -0.96 2.29 -2.79
N ALA A 124 -0.72 2.63 -1.52
CA ALA A 124 -0.70 4.02 -1.06
C ALA A 124 0.44 4.84 -1.68
N MET A 125 1.55 4.19 -2.02
CA MET A 125 2.66 4.82 -2.73
C MET A 125 2.32 5.01 -4.22
N ALA A 126 1.80 3.99 -4.89
CA ALA A 126 1.38 4.06 -6.29
C ALA A 126 0.28 5.11 -6.49
N ALA A 127 -0.66 5.18 -5.54
CA ALA A 127 -1.63 6.26 -5.39
C ALA A 127 -0.97 7.64 -5.40
N GLY A 128 0.04 7.81 -4.54
CA GLY A 128 0.80 9.05 -4.41
C GLY A 128 1.53 9.43 -5.70
N PHE A 129 2.19 8.48 -6.37
CA PHE A 129 2.86 8.72 -7.65
C PHE A 129 1.88 9.11 -8.76
N GLY A 130 0.71 8.48 -8.84
CA GLY A 130 -0.33 8.85 -9.81
C GLY A 130 -0.91 10.25 -9.55
N ALA A 131 -1.07 10.64 -8.28
CA ALA A 131 -1.48 11.99 -7.91
C ALA A 131 -0.40 13.03 -8.24
N GLN A 132 0.86 12.74 -7.91
CA GLN A 132 2.00 13.61 -8.18
C GLN A 132 2.24 13.82 -9.67
N ALA A 133 2.02 12.80 -10.51
CA ALA A 133 2.08 12.92 -11.96
C ALA A 133 1.09 13.97 -12.52
N MET A 134 0.01 14.24 -11.79
CA MET A 134 -0.99 15.27 -12.12
C MET A 134 -0.76 16.59 -11.35
N GLY A 135 0.38 16.73 -10.66
CA GLY A 135 0.70 17.92 -9.85
C GLY A 135 -0.17 18.09 -8.61
N LYS A 136 -0.91 17.05 -8.19
CA LYS A 136 -1.79 17.07 -7.01
C LYS A 136 -1.26 16.13 -5.91
N THR A 137 -1.77 16.28 -4.69
CA THR A 137 -1.45 15.38 -3.57
C THR A 137 -2.63 14.45 -3.30
N LEU A 138 -2.42 13.43 -2.46
CA LEU A 138 -3.47 12.51 -2.00
C LEU A 138 -4.63 13.23 -1.27
N GLN A 139 -4.41 14.46 -0.80
CA GLN A 139 -5.39 15.27 -0.07
C GLN A 139 -6.17 16.22 -0.99
N THR A 140 -5.65 16.52 -2.18
CA THR A 140 -6.26 17.43 -3.18
C THR A 140 -6.68 16.69 -4.45
N MET A 141 -7.08 15.43 -4.32
CA MET A 141 -7.37 14.57 -5.47
C MET A 141 -8.58 15.05 -6.27
N ASP A 142 -8.41 14.99 -7.59
CA ASP A 142 -9.44 15.18 -8.60
C ASP A 142 -9.85 13.83 -9.18
N THR A 143 -10.98 13.77 -9.88
CA THR A 143 -11.44 12.58 -10.62
C THR A 143 -10.38 12.04 -11.59
N MET A 144 -9.65 12.93 -12.29
CA MET A 144 -8.55 12.55 -13.18
C MET A 144 -7.31 12.06 -12.41
N ALA A 145 -6.96 12.70 -11.30
CA ALA A 145 -5.85 12.26 -10.45
C ALA A 145 -6.14 10.90 -9.78
N PHE A 146 -7.41 10.65 -9.44
CA PHE A 146 -7.89 9.37 -8.97
C PHE A 146 -7.77 8.29 -10.04
N ALA A 147 -8.25 8.54 -11.25
CA ALA A 147 -8.11 7.60 -12.37
C ALA A 147 -6.64 7.29 -12.68
N CYS A 148 -5.77 8.31 -12.70
CA CYS A 148 -4.33 8.13 -12.84
C CYS A 148 -3.75 7.29 -11.71
N GLY A 149 -4.11 7.55 -10.44
CA GLY A 149 -3.70 6.75 -9.29
C GLY A 149 -4.09 5.27 -9.42
N VAL A 150 -5.34 4.99 -9.80
CA VAL A 150 -5.81 3.62 -10.04
C VAL A 150 -5.04 2.95 -11.19
N TRP A 151 -4.79 3.68 -12.28
CA TRP A 151 -3.98 3.16 -13.39
C TRP A 151 -2.52 2.90 -13.00
N THR A 152 -1.91 3.78 -12.20
CA THR A 152 -0.55 3.57 -11.69
C THR A 152 -0.47 2.32 -10.80
N MET A 153 -1.48 2.09 -9.94
CA MET A 153 -1.59 0.86 -9.15
C MET A 153 -1.66 -0.38 -10.05
N VAL A 154 -2.52 -0.35 -11.07
CA VAL A 154 -2.71 -1.48 -11.99
C VAL A 154 -1.46 -1.73 -12.83
N CYS A 155 -0.94 -0.72 -13.51
CA CYS A 155 0.25 -0.87 -14.36
C CYS A 155 1.48 -1.27 -13.55
N GLY A 156 1.67 -0.69 -12.38
CA GLY A 156 2.75 -1.07 -11.48
C GLY A 156 2.63 -2.52 -11.00
N SER A 157 1.41 -3.05 -10.89
CA SER A 157 1.15 -4.44 -10.54
C SER A 157 1.39 -5.47 -11.64
N LEU A 158 1.36 -5.07 -12.91
CA LEU A 158 1.48 -6.00 -14.02
C LEU A 158 2.86 -6.67 -14.07
N GLY A 159 3.90 -5.98 -13.60
CA GLY A 159 5.27 -6.51 -13.59
C GLY A 159 5.39 -7.83 -12.81
N TRP A 160 4.77 -7.92 -11.62
CA TRP A 160 4.81 -9.16 -10.84
C TRP A 160 3.97 -10.26 -11.49
N LEU A 161 2.85 -9.93 -12.13
CA LEU A 161 1.96 -10.91 -12.78
C LEU A 161 2.65 -11.53 -14.00
N ILE A 162 3.23 -10.69 -14.84
CA ILE A 162 3.95 -11.14 -16.05
C ILE A 162 5.15 -11.98 -15.64
N PHE A 163 5.91 -11.54 -14.63
CA PHE A 163 7.07 -12.29 -14.15
C PHE A 163 6.67 -13.63 -13.55
N THR A 164 5.67 -13.66 -12.67
CA THR A 164 5.19 -14.93 -12.09
C THR A 164 4.62 -15.85 -13.16
N PHE A 165 3.85 -15.34 -14.12
CA PHE A 165 3.32 -16.15 -15.21
C PHE A 165 4.43 -16.79 -16.08
N LEU A 166 5.48 -16.05 -16.43
CA LEU A 166 6.54 -16.52 -17.33
C LEU A 166 7.62 -17.36 -16.64
N PHE A 167 7.82 -17.17 -15.33
CA PHE A 167 8.96 -17.74 -14.60
C PHE A 167 8.58 -18.64 -13.42
N CYS A 168 7.30 -18.80 -13.07
CA CYS A 168 6.89 -19.68 -11.96
C CYS A 168 7.29 -21.15 -12.21
N ASP A 169 7.18 -21.64 -13.45
CA ASP A 169 7.59 -22.99 -13.86
C ASP A 169 9.13 -23.18 -13.84
N LYS A 170 9.89 -22.09 -13.83
CA LYS A 170 11.36 -22.07 -13.92
C LYS A 170 12.02 -21.44 -12.71
N MET A 171 11.31 -21.31 -11.59
CA MET A 171 11.85 -20.66 -10.39
C MET A 171 13.16 -21.30 -9.91
N ASP A 172 13.34 -22.62 -10.07
CA ASP A 172 14.62 -23.26 -9.75
C ASP A 172 15.78 -22.79 -10.63
N LYS A 173 15.54 -22.57 -11.93
CA LYS A 173 16.55 -22.02 -12.85
C LYS A 173 16.83 -20.55 -12.58
N VAL A 174 15.80 -19.76 -12.26
CA VAL A 174 15.93 -18.36 -11.88
C VAL A 174 16.72 -18.23 -10.57
N ASN A 175 16.36 -19.03 -9.56
CA ASN A 175 17.07 -19.08 -8.29
C ASN A 175 18.52 -19.51 -8.49
N HIS A 176 18.78 -20.53 -9.32
CA HIS A 176 20.15 -20.99 -9.62
C HIS A 176 20.96 -19.91 -10.36
N LEU A 177 20.36 -19.17 -11.29
CA LEU A 177 20.99 -18.07 -12.01
C LEU A 177 21.31 -16.89 -11.06
N MET A 178 20.36 -16.49 -10.22
CA MET A 178 20.56 -15.40 -9.25
C MET A 178 21.59 -15.77 -8.19
N SER A 179 21.65 -17.04 -7.79
CA SER A 179 22.57 -17.51 -6.76
C SER A 179 23.93 -17.99 -7.26
N LYS A 180 24.12 -18.13 -8.57
CA LYS A 180 25.28 -18.84 -9.17
C LYS A 180 25.54 -20.20 -8.48
N GLY A 181 24.49 -20.90 -8.05
CA GLY A 181 24.58 -22.19 -7.35
C GLY A 181 24.68 -22.12 -5.82
N ASN A 182 24.76 -20.94 -5.20
CA ASN A 182 24.76 -20.80 -3.73
C ASN A 182 23.38 -20.40 -3.20
N ALA A 183 22.56 -21.36 -2.77
CA ALA A 183 21.20 -21.13 -2.26
C ALA A 183 21.12 -20.07 -1.13
N LYS A 184 22.20 -19.78 -0.40
CA LYS A 184 22.25 -18.72 0.62
C LYS A 184 22.28 -17.30 0.05
N MET A 185 22.59 -17.13 -1.25
CA MET A 185 22.61 -15.84 -1.93
C MET A 185 21.21 -15.36 -2.31
N VAL A 186 20.26 -16.26 -2.59
CA VAL A 186 18.89 -15.87 -2.99
C VAL A 186 18.21 -14.99 -1.92
N PRO A 187 18.24 -15.37 -0.62
CA PRO A 187 17.67 -14.53 0.43
C PRO A 187 18.41 -13.20 0.61
N ILE A 188 19.73 -13.17 0.41
CA ILE A 188 20.55 -11.94 0.57
C ILE A 188 20.23 -10.95 -0.54
N ILE A 189 20.17 -11.40 -1.79
CA ILE A 189 19.82 -10.56 -2.95
C ILE A 189 18.39 -10.04 -2.78
N SER A 190 17.45 -10.90 -2.39
CA SER A 190 16.06 -10.50 -2.13
C SER A 190 15.96 -9.46 -1.01
N ALA A 191 16.66 -9.68 0.11
CA ALA A 191 16.70 -8.72 1.22
C ALA A 191 17.34 -7.39 0.81
N GLY A 192 18.44 -7.42 0.04
CA GLY A 192 19.10 -6.24 -0.49
C GLY A 192 18.21 -5.45 -1.45
N ALA A 193 17.50 -6.13 -2.35
CA ALA A 193 16.55 -5.51 -3.26
C ALA A 193 15.37 -4.85 -2.51
N MET A 194 14.81 -5.53 -1.50
CA MET A 194 13.76 -4.94 -0.66
C MET A 194 14.27 -3.73 0.12
N LEU A 195 15.46 -3.82 0.72
CA LEU A 195 16.08 -2.69 1.42
C LEU A 195 16.32 -1.50 0.49
N GLY A 196 16.83 -1.73 -0.71
CA GLY A 196 17.04 -0.68 -1.71
C GLY A 196 15.74 -0.02 -2.17
N ALA A 197 14.71 -0.82 -2.44
CA ALA A 197 13.38 -0.31 -2.80
C ALA A 197 12.81 0.56 -1.67
N PHE A 198 12.74 0.03 -0.44
CA PHE A 198 12.21 0.80 0.70
C PHE A 198 13.07 2.01 1.06
N ALA A 199 14.40 1.96 0.90
CA ALA A 199 15.28 3.10 1.11
C ALA A 199 15.01 4.22 0.11
N ASN A 200 14.83 3.89 -1.18
CA ASN A 200 14.44 4.87 -2.19
C ASN A 200 13.10 5.53 -1.85
N LEU A 201 12.13 4.73 -1.38
CA LEU A 201 10.81 5.23 -1.00
C LEU A 201 10.84 6.10 0.26
N ALA A 202 11.63 5.69 1.25
CA ALA A 202 11.82 6.45 2.46
C ALA A 202 12.62 7.74 2.21
N SER A 203 13.50 7.77 1.20
CA SER A 203 14.38 8.90 0.91
C SER A 203 13.62 10.23 0.77
N GLY A 204 12.45 10.21 0.11
CA GLY A 204 11.61 11.40 -0.07
C GLY A 204 11.10 12.01 1.23
N ASN A 205 11.09 11.27 2.34
CA ASN A 205 10.73 11.79 3.66
C ASN A 205 11.90 12.54 4.34
N PHE A 206 13.13 12.38 3.86
CA PHE A 206 14.35 13.00 4.41
C PHE A 206 14.77 14.28 3.67
N PHE A 207 14.19 14.57 2.51
CA PHE A 207 14.45 15.78 1.74
C PHE A 207 13.32 16.79 1.91
N THR A 208 13.64 18.06 2.20
CA THR A 208 12.66 19.16 2.18
C THR A 208 12.39 19.65 0.76
N ALA A 209 11.35 20.46 0.58
CA ALA A 209 11.02 21.12 -0.70
C ALA A 209 12.18 21.95 -1.28
N GLU A 210 13.14 22.35 -0.44
CA GLU A 210 14.35 23.10 -0.81
C GLU A 210 15.57 22.19 -1.12
N GLY A 211 15.40 20.86 -1.07
CA GLY A 211 16.46 19.89 -1.38
C GLY A 211 17.47 19.66 -0.24
N SER A 212 17.26 20.26 0.94
CA SER A 212 18.12 20.04 2.11
C SER A 212 17.78 18.74 2.84
N LEU A 213 18.80 17.97 3.21
CA LEU A 213 18.65 16.78 4.04
C LEU A 213 18.31 17.17 5.47
N THR A 214 17.11 16.85 5.92
CA THR A 214 16.66 17.14 7.29
C THR A 214 16.16 15.85 7.95
N PHE A 215 16.91 15.41 8.95
CA PHE A 215 16.52 14.29 9.81
C PHE A 215 15.52 14.68 10.91
N THR A 216 15.08 15.95 10.91
CA THR A 216 14.20 16.54 11.91
C THR A 216 12.72 16.50 11.54
N ASN A 217 12.37 16.12 10.30
CA ASN A 217 10.97 16.03 9.88
C ASN A 217 10.27 14.85 10.58
N ALA A 218 9.01 15.03 10.99
CA ALA A 218 8.24 13.99 11.68
C ALA A 218 8.20 12.63 10.92
N PRO A 219 8.03 12.59 9.58
CA PRO A 219 8.08 11.33 8.82
C PRO A 219 9.46 10.68 8.78
N ALA A 220 10.54 11.47 8.74
CA ALA A 220 11.92 11.00 8.78
C ALA A 220 12.23 10.33 10.14
N ILE A 221 11.83 10.97 11.23
CA ILE A 221 12.02 10.45 12.59
C ILE A 221 11.18 9.19 12.82
N ALA A 222 9.94 9.16 12.34
CA ALA A 222 9.09 7.96 12.38
C ALA A 222 9.75 6.76 11.68
N THR A 223 10.36 7.01 10.52
CA THR A 223 11.04 5.98 9.73
C THR A 223 12.29 5.44 10.45
N ILE A 224 13.11 6.32 11.01
CA ILE A 224 14.31 5.93 11.77
C ILE A 224 13.91 5.15 13.03
N ALA A 225 12.95 5.66 13.80
CA ALA A 225 12.47 5.01 15.02
C ALA A 225 11.88 3.63 14.73
N GLY A 226 11.04 3.50 13.70
CA GLY A 226 10.51 2.22 13.24
C GLY A 226 11.61 1.23 12.84
N CYS A 227 12.64 1.69 12.12
CA CYS A 227 13.79 0.86 11.73
C CYS A 227 14.57 0.34 12.95
N VAL A 228 14.89 1.23 13.90
CA VAL A 228 15.61 0.87 15.13
C VAL A 228 14.81 -0.12 15.98
N ILE A 229 13.52 0.14 16.18
CA ILE A 229 12.63 -0.74 16.95
C ILE A 229 12.53 -2.11 16.27
N MET A 230 12.37 -2.16 14.95
CA MET A 230 12.32 -3.42 14.19
C MET A 230 13.63 -4.22 14.35
N MET A 231 14.79 -3.56 14.25
CA MET A 231 16.09 -4.23 14.46
C MET A 231 16.23 -4.81 15.88
N ILE A 232 15.78 -4.07 16.91
CA ILE A 232 15.80 -4.53 18.30
C ILE A 232 14.87 -5.73 18.48
N LEU A 233 13.63 -5.64 17.99
CA LEU A 233 12.62 -6.70 18.14
C LEU A 233 13.03 -7.98 17.42
N VAL A 234 13.57 -7.88 16.20
CA VAL A 234 14.06 -9.05 15.44
C VAL A 234 15.28 -9.67 16.12
N LYS A 235 16.23 -8.85 16.60
CA LYS A 235 17.41 -9.35 17.32
C LYS A 235 17.02 -10.04 18.63
N LEU A 236 16.08 -9.45 19.38
CA LEU A 236 15.58 -10.01 20.63
C LEU A 236 14.78 -11.30 20.40
N SER A 237 13.90 -11.31 19.39
CA SER A 237 13.13 -12.49 19.00
C SER A 237 14.06 -13.65 18.61
N ARG A 238 15.11 -13.38 17.83
CA ARG A 238 16.07 -14.40 17.40
C ARG A 238 16.99 -14.87 18.54
N ALA A 239 17.35 -13.98 19.48
CA ALA A 239 18.17 -14.32 20.64
C ALA A 239 17.41 -15.13 21.71
N ARG A 240 16.09 -14.95 21.79
CA ARG A 240 15.22 -15.61 22.78
C ARG A 240 14.33 -16.72 22.19
N ASP A 241 14.43 -16.96 20.87
CA ASP A 241 13.60 -17.87 20.08
C ASP A 241 12.08 -17.71 20.31
N ILE A 242 11.63 -16.47 20.50
CA ILE A 242 10.22 -16.17 20.78
C ILE A 242 9.51 -15.98 19.43
N GLY A 243 8.85 -17.04 18.97
CA GLY A 243 8.10 -17.06 17.71
C GLY A 243 7.00 -16.00 17.62
N TRP A 244 6.28 -15.76 18.73
CA TRP A 244 5.24 -14.73 18.80
C TRP A 244 5.81 -13.33 18.55
N LEU A 245 6.93 -12.98 19.19
CA LEU A 245 7.55 -11.66 19.00
C LEU A 245 7.96 -11.44 17.54
N ARG A 246 8.35 -12.51 16.83
CA ARG A 246 8.72 -12.44 15.41
C ARG A 246 7.54 -12.07 14.52
N GLU A 247 6.36 -12.63 14.81
CA GLU A 247 5.12 -12.39 14.06
C GLU A 247 4.57 -10.99 14.32
N TRP A 248 4.71 -10.48 15.55
CA TRP A 248 4.22 -9.16 15.94
C TRP A 248 5.25 -8.03 15.77
N ALA A 249 6.53 -8.34 15.51
CA ALA A 249 7.60 -7.35 15.40
C ALA A 249 7.29 -6.25 14.38
N PHE A 250 6.76 -6.63 13.22
CA PHE A 250 6.40 -5.67 12.17
C PHE A 250 5.29 -4.72 12.62
N ALA A 251 4.26 -5.24 13.30
CA ALA A 251 3.17 -4.45 13.84
C ALA A 251 3.68 -3.46 14.89
N ILE A 252 4.43 -3.96 15.87
CA ILE A 252 4.96 -3.15 16.98
C ILE A 252 5.87 -2.04 16.44
N ALA A 253 6.73 -2.35 15.47
CA ALA A 253 7.61 -1.36 14.85
C ALA A 253 6.82 -0.26 14.12
N MET A 254 5.77 -0.62 13.37
CA MET A 254 4.94 0.34 12.65
C MET A 254 4.19 1.28 13.60
N PHE A 255 3.48 0.73 14.59
CA PHE A 255 2.71 1.55 15.53
C PHE A 255 3.62 2.43 16.40
N SER A 256 4.72 1.89 16.90
CA SER A 256 5.67 2.65 17.73
C SER A 256 6.33 3.76 16.94
N GLY A 257 6.74 3.49 15.69
CA GLY A 257 7.29 4.51 14.79
C GLY A 257 6.30 5.63 14.50
N MET A 258 5.03 5.28 14.22
CA MET A 258 3.97 6.26 13.96
C MET A 258 3.66 7.11 15.21
N PHE A 259 3.63 6.50 16.39
CA PHE A 259 3.40 7.21 17.65
C PHE A 259 4.52 8.21 17.98
N ILE A 260 5.78 7.79 17.81
CA ILE A 260 6.94 8.67 17.99
C ILE A 260 6.92 9.81 16.97
N GLY A 261 6.63 9.52 15.71
CA GLY A 261 6.47 10.53 14.66
C GLY A 261 5.38 11.55 14.98
N TYR A 262 4.22 11.09 15.45
CA TYR A 262 3.12 11.95 15.87
C TYR A 262 3.51 12.83 17.07
N ALA A 263 4.12 12.26 18.11
CA ALA A 263 4.57 13.01 19.28
C ALA A 263 5.55 14.14 18.88
N VAL A 264 6.48 13.85 17.96
CA VAL A 264 7.42 14.86 17.44
C VAL A 264 6.71 15.91 16.58
N SER A 265 5.74 15.51 15.75
CA SER A 265 4.93 16.46 14.98
C SER A 265 4.20 17.45 15.89
N VAL A 266 3.59 16.96 16.96
CA VAL A 266 2.86 17.81 17.93
C VAL A 266 3.81 18.76 18.65
N ILE A 267 4.98 18.29 19.07
CA ILE A 267 6.00 19.13 19.73
C ILE A 267 6.57 20.18 18.76
N GLY A 268 6.72 19.83 17.48
CA GLY A 268 7.19 20.75 16.43
C GLY A 268 6.19 21.84 16.06
N SER A 269 4.88 21.56 16.09
CA SER A 269 3.81 22.54 15.80
C SER A 269 3.53 23.52 16.94
N VAL A 270 4.11 23.32 18.13
CA VAL A 270 3.96 24.20 19.31
C VAL A 270 5.08 25.25 19.39
N LYS A 271 6.06 25.22 18.47
CA LYS A 271 7.05 26.29 18.27
C LYS A 271 6.72 27.12 17.04
#